data_AF-A0A6S7CUJ0-F1
#
_entry.id   AF-A0A6S7CUJ0-F1
#
_cell.length_a   1.000
_cell.length_b   1.000
_cell.length_c   1.000
_cell.angle_alpha   90.00
_cell.angle_beta   90.00
_cell.angle_gamma   90.00
#
_symmetry.space_group_name_H-M   'P 1'
#
loop_
_entity.id
_entity.type
_entity.pdbx_description
1 polymer ?
#
loop_
_entity_poly.entity_id
_entity_poly.type
_entity_poly.pdbx_seq_one_letter_code
_entity_poly.pdbx_strand_id
1 'polypeptide(L)'
;MRRIVGLTGLIALALVTQSVTAAEKRCGWIENTMPSSLTLTDRDGSWDLVTIDWQTEGFDKNMPSTNRGDTCACLTVVTDKKSMRIVKVLGGKLLPTSTCQRDKSLK
;
A
#
# COMPACT_ATOMS: atom_id res chain seq x y z
N MET A 1 22.61 23.75 57.89
CA MET A 1 22.16 24.26 56.57
C MET A 1 22.58 23.26 55.49
N ARG A 2 21.63 22.84 54.64
CA ARG A 2 21.74 22.30 53.26
C ARG A 2 20.77 21.13 53.07
N ARG A 3 19.57 21.45 52.57
CA ARG A 3 18.60 20.49 52.05
C ARG A 3 19.01 20.16 50.61
N ILE A 4 19.28 18.89 50.33
CA ILE A 4 19.52 18.41 48.96
C ILE A 4 18.15 18.11 48.35
N VAL A 5 17.74 18.94 47.39
CA VAL A 5 16.55 18.69 46.55
C VAL A 5 17.04 17.91 45.33
N GLY A 6 16.88 16.60 45.35
CA GLY A 6 17.16 15.74 44.19
C GLY A 6 16.00 15.82 43.19
N LEU A 7 16.27 16.43 42.04
CA LEU A 7 15.33 16.59 40.94
C LEU A 7 15.11 15.22 40.27
N THR A 8 13.97 14.57 40.51
CA THR A 8 13.60 13.30 39.86
C THR A 8 13.23 13.57 38.39
N GLY A 9 14.16 13.31 37.47
CA GLY A 9 13.93 13.42 36.03
C GLY A 9 13.01 12.32 35.52
N LEU A 10 11.80 12.68 35.09
CA LEU A 10 10.91 11.80 34.34
C LEU A 10 11.48 11.56 32.94
N ILE A 11 12.04 10.37 32.70
CA ILE A 11 12.44 9.90 31.37
C ILE A 11 11.17 9.46 30.64
N ALA A 12 10.67 10.30 29.73
CA ALA A 12 9.58 9.95 28.82
C ALA A 12 10.12 9.06 27.70
N LEU A 13 9.76 7.77 27.72
CA LEU A 13 10.14 6.80 26.70
C LEU A 13 9.26 7.01 25.44
N ALA A 14 9.78 7.75 24.46
CA ALA A 14 9.10 7.93 23.17
C ALA A 14 9.08 6.60 22.39
N LEU A 15 7.92 5.96 22.31
CA LEU A 15 7.70 4.78 21.47
C LEU A 15 7.74 5.21 20.00
N VAL A 16 8.89 5.02 19.34
CA VAL A 16 9.01 5.19 17.90
C VAL A 16 8.30 4.02 17.22
N THR A 17 7.09 4.24 16.73
CA THR A 17 6.38 3.27 15.89
C THR A 17 7.08 3.17 14.53
N GLN A 18 7.99 2.20 14.41
CA GLN A 18 8.59 1.85 13.12
C GLN A 18 7.52 1.16 12.28
N SER A 19 7.13 1.77 11.17
CA SER A 19 6.28 1.12 10.18
C SER A 19 7.08 0.02 9.50
N VAL A 20 6.91 -1.21 9.98
CA VAL A 20 7.44 -2.42 9.33
C VAL A 20 6.80 -2.54 7.95
N THR A 21 7.62 -2.43 6.91
CA THR A 21 7.26 -2.62 5.51
C THR A 21 7.22 -4.12 5.21
N ALA A 22 6.20 -4.81 5.73
CA ALA A 22 5.97 -6.22 5.47
C ALA A 22 5.22 -6.43 4.14
N ALA A 23 5.39 -7.62 3.57
CA ALA A 23 4.55 -8.08 2.48
C ALA A 23 3.12 -8.33 2.99
N GLU A 24 2.14 -7.81 2.27
CA GLU A 24 0.72 -7.98 2.57
C GLU A 24 -0.09 -8.27 1.31
N LYS A 25 -1.31 -8.78 1.50
CA LYS A 25 -2.24 -9.05 0.40
C LYS A 25 -3.26 -7.92 0.28
N ARG A 26 -3.30 -7.28 -0.89
CA ARG A 26 -4.22 -6.19 -1.24
C ARG A 26 -5.11 -6.66 -2.37
N CYS A 27 -6.43 -6.56 -2.20
CA CYS A 27 -7.41 -6.96 -3.21
C CYS A 27 -8.34 -5.80 -3.49
N GLY A 28 -8.62 -5.55 -4.77
CA GLY A 28 -9.40 -4.39 -5.16
C GLY A 28 -9.45 -4.19 -6.66
N TRP A 29 -9.98 -3.03 -7.05
CA TRP A 29 -9.99 -2.58 -8.43
C TRP A 29 -8.62 -2.09 -8.86
N ILE A 30 -8.15 -2.55 -10.01
CA ILE A 30 -7.07 -1.94 -10.76
C ILE A 30 -7.69 -1.04 -11.81
N GLU A 31 -7.37 0.26 -11.75
CA GLU A 31 -7.70 1.22 -12.81
C GLU A 31 -6.45 1.45 -13.65
N ASN A 32 -6.50 1.04 -14.92
CA ASN A 32 -5.39 1.16 -15.87
C ASN A 32 -5.63 2.27 -16.88
N THR A 33 -5.01 3.42 -16.64
CA THR A 33 -5.04 4.59 -17.52
C THR A 33 -3.73 4.80 -18.28
N MET A 34 -2.79 3.84 -18.24
CA MET A 34 -1.44 3.99 -18.80
C MET A 34 -1.41 4.67 -20.18
N PRO A 35 -0.44 5.57 -20.45
CA PRO A 35 0.80 5.76 -19.68
C PRO A 35 0.68 6.70 -18.47
N SER A 36 -0.49 7.26 -18.16
CA SER A 36 -0.62 8.20 -17.04
C SER A 36 -0.48 7.53 -15.67
N SER A 37 -1.23 6.47 -15.39
CA SER A 37 -1.17 5.79 -14.11
C SER A 37 -1.71 4.36 -14.14
N LEU A 38 -1.36 3.63 -13.08
CA LEU A 38 -1.98 2.38 -12.68
C LEU A 38 -2.17 2.41 -11.16
N THR A 39 -3.41 2.21 -10.69
CA THR A 39 -3.74 2.27 -9.25
C THR A 39 -4.46 1.00 -8.80
N LEU A 40 -4.26 0.59 -7.55
CA LEU A 40 -5.07 -0.41 -6.86
C LEU A 40 -5.93 0.28 -5.82
N THR A 41 -7.21 -0.04 -5.83
CA THR A 41 -8.21 0.64 -5.03
C THR A 41 -8.91 -0.44 -4.19
N ASP A 42 -8.67 -0.44 -2.86
CA ASP A 42 -9.23 -1.39 -1.88
C ASP A 42 -9.91 -0.67 -0.69
N ARG A 43 -10.37 -1.40 0.34
CA ARG A 43 -11.03 -0.79 1.52
C ARG A 43 -10.20 0.28 2.24
N ASP A 44 -8.87 0.23 2.15
CA ASP A 44 -7.99 1.12 2.89
C ASP A 44 -7.63 2.38 2.09
N GLY A 45 -7.92 2.41 0.78
CA GLY A 45 -7.73 3.60 -0.03
C GLY A 45 -7.41 3.30 -1.50
N SER A 46 -6.79 4.26 -2.16
CA SER A 46 -6.19 4.08 -3.49
C SER A 46 -4.68 4.08 -3.34
N TRP A 47 -4.03 3.15 -4.03
CA TRP A 47 -2.62 2.86 -3.95
C TRP A 47 -2.00 3.02 -5.33
N ASP A 48 -1.05 3.94 -5.48
CA ASP A 48 -0.36 4.08 -6.76
C ASP A 48 0.62 2.92 -6.95
N LEU A 49 0.57 2.28 -8.13
CA LEU A 49 1.60 1.34 -8.60
C LEU A 49 2.51 1.99 -9.64
N VAL A 50 1.92 2.82 -10.51
CA VAL A 50 2.63 3.53 -11.59
C VAL A 50 2.04 4.92 -11.73
N THR A 51 2.92 5.90 -11.89
CA THR A 51 2.64 7.28 -12.32
C THR A 51 3.57 7.62 -13.49
N ILE A 52 3.40 8.78 -14.11
CA ILE A 52 4.27 9.22 -15.23
C ILE A 52 5.76 9.26 -14.84
N ASP A 53 6.05 9.59 -13.59
CA ASP A 53 7.39 9.85 -13.06
C ASP A 53 7.96 8.69 -12.23
N TRP A 54 7.16 7.67 -11.92
CA TRP A 54 7.56 6.62 -10.99
C TRP A 54 6.83 5.29 -11.24
N GLN A 55 7.54 4.19 -11.03
CA GLN A 55 7.01 2.83 -11.14
C GLN A 55 7.44 2.00 -9.92
N THR A 56 6.51 1.22 -9.37
CA THR A 56 6.77 0.27 -8.28
C THR A 56 7.87 -0.74 -8.63
N GLU A 57 8.68 -1.14 -7.64
CA GLU A 57 9.64 -2.22 -7.82
C GLU A 57 8.92 -3.54 -8.18
N GLY A 58 9.50 -4.34 -9.07
CA GLY A 58 8.96 -5.65 -9.45
C GLY A 58 7.77 -5.61 -10.40
N PHE A 59 7.35 -4.43 -10.89
CA PHE A 59 6.23 -4.26 -11.80
C PHE A 59 6.33 -5.17 -13.03
N ASP A 60 7.37 -5.01 -13.85
CA ASP A 60 7.51 -5.69 -15.14
C ASP A 60 7.55 -7.23 -15.01
N LYS A 61 8.00 -7.74 -13.86
CA LYS A 61 8.19 -9.17 -13.61
C LYS A 61 6.98 -9.83 -12.94
N ASN A 62 6.35 -9.12 -12.00
CA ASN A 62 5.41 -9.73 -11.05
C ASN A 62 3.98 -9.21 -11.19
N MET A 63 3.77 -8.09 -11.89
CA MET A 63 2.43 -7.56 -12.11
C MET A 63 1.69 -8.40 -13.17
N PRO A 64 0.46 -8.88 -12.90
CA PRO A 64 -0.34 -9.50 -13.95
C PRO A 64 -0.66 -8.48 -15.05
N SER A 65 -0.63 -8.91 -16.31
CA SER A 65 -0.97 -8.06 -17.45
C SER A 65 -2.43 -7.61 -17.38
N THR A 66 -2.66 -6.29 -17.37
CA THR A 66 -3.99 -5.68 -17.38
C THR A 66 -4.25 -4.93 -18.68
N ASN A 67 -5.48 -5.01 -19.20
CA ASN A 67 -5.93 -4.12 -20.28
C ASN A 67 -6.29 -2.73 -19.74
N ARG A 68 -6.54 -1.75 -20.62
CA ARG A 68 -7.05 -0.42 -20.22
C ARG A 68 -8.41 -0.55 -19.50
N GLY A 69 -8.66 0.37 -18.57
CA GLY A 69 -9.89 0.42 -17.77
C GLY A 69 -9.81 -0.40 -16.50
N ASP A 70 -10.98 -0.78 -15.97
CA ASP A 70 -11.12 -1.37 -14.65
C ASP A 70 -11.09 -2.91 -14.68
N THR A 71 -10.25 -3.49 -13.84
CA THR A 71 -10.23 -4.94 -13.61
C THR A 71 -10.12 -5.24 -12.12
N CYS A 72 -10.59 -6.40 -11.68
CA CYS A 72 -10.47 -6.81 -10.28
C CYS A 72 -9.20 -7.64 -10.09
N ALA A 73 -8.44 -7.43 -9.02
CA ALA A 73 -7.21 -8.19 -8.77
C ALA A 73 -6.92 -8.37 -7.27
N CYS A 74 -6.05 -9.35 -6.98
CA CYS A 74 -5.37 -9.46 -5.69
C CYS A 74 -3.87 -9.51 -5.90
N LEU A 75 -3.13 -8.62 -5.25
CA LEU A 75 -1.69 -8.52 -5.29
C LEU A 75 -1.09 -8.85 -3.92
N THR A 76 0.12 -9.42 -3.94
CA THR A 76 0.99 -9.50 -2.77
C THR A 76 2.06 -8.43 -2.92
N VAL A 77 2.12 -7.48 -1.99
CA VAL A 77 2.83 -6.21 -2.16
C VAL A 77 3.50 -5.75 -0.87
N VAL A 78 4.45 -4.83 -0.99
CA VAL A 78 4.92 -3.99 0.12
C VAL A 78 4.38 -2.59 -0.13
N THR A 79 3.82 -1.96 0.89
CA THR A 79 3.22 -0.62 0.79
C THR A 79 3.99 0.42 1.60
N ASP A 80 3.93 1.66 1.13
CA ASP A 80 4.16 2.85 1.95
C ASP A 80 2.82 3.55 2.16
N LYS A 81 2.24 3.36 3.35
CA LYS A 81 0.96 3.95 3.72
C LYS A 81 1.01 5.47 3.86
N LYS A 82 2.18 6.07 4.13
CA LYS A 82 2.28 7.53 4.27
C LYS A 82 2.09 8.23 2.93
N SER A 83 2.62 7.63 1.86
CA SER A 83 2.49 8.12 0.49
C SER A 83 1.35 7.46 -0.31
N MET A 84 0.65 6.48 0.29
CA MET A 84 -0.37 5.66 -0.37
C MET A 84 0.17 5.00 -1.66
N ARG A 85 1.33 4.36 -1.55
CA ARG A 85 2.01 3.69 -2.66
C ARG A 85 2.21 2.21 -2.41
N ILE A 86 2.07 1.40 -3.45
CA ILE A 86 2.64 0.06 -3.49
C ILE A 86 4.09 0.22 -3.96
N VAL A 87 5.05 0.05 -3.06
CA VAL A 87 6.47 0.29 -3.39
C VAL A 87 7.15 -0.93 -4.00
N LYS A 88 6.58 -2.13 -3.80
CA LYS A 88 7.06 -3.37 -4.40
C LYS A 88 5.91 -4.34 -4.68
N VAL A 89 5.86 -4.90 -5.88
CA VAL A 89 4.96 -6.00 -6.26
C VAL A 89 5.72 -7.31 -6.21
N LEU A 90 5.22 -8.27 -5.45
CA LEU A 90 5.80 -9.61 -5.30
C LEU A 90 5.07 -10.65 -6.16
N GLY A 91 3.85 -10.34 -6.60
CA GLY A 91 3.03 -11.19 -7.46
C GLY A 91 1.55 -10.88 -7.30
N GLY A 92 0.72 -11.54 -8.09
CA GLY A 92 -0.73 -11.38 -7.98
C GLY A 92 -1.48 -12.11 -9.06
N LYS A 93 -2.80 -11.90 -9.08
CA LYS A 93 -3.68 -12.42 -10.14
C LYS A 93 -4.85 -11.49 -10.37
N LEU A 94 -5.31 -11.47 -11.62
CA LEU A 94 -6.62 -10.92 -11.94
C LEU A 94 -7.72 -11.85 -11.43
N LEU A 95 -8.84 -11.26 -11.11
CA LEU A 95 -10.06 -11.90 -10.67
C LEU A 95 -11.19 -11.55 -11.64
N PRO A 96 -12.26 -12.34 -11.70
CA PRO A 96 -13.47 -11.92 -12.39
C PRO A 96 -13.95 -10.57 -11.83
N THR A 97 -14.27 -9.63 -12.71
CA THR A 97 -14.80 -8.30 -12.38
C THR A 97 -15.99 -8.37 -11.41
N SER A 98 -16.82 -9.41 -11.55
CA SER A 98 -17.95 -9.70 -10.67
C SER A 98 -17.57 -9.97 -9.20
N THR A 99 -16.29 -10.19 -8.90
CA THR A 99 -15.78 -10.33 -7.52
C THR A 99 -15.85 -8.98 -6.81
N CYS A 100 -15.18 -7.97 -7.35
CA CYS A 100 -15.17 -6.62 -6.76
C CYS A 100 -16.57 -5.98 -6.83
N GLN A 101 -17.35 -6.21 -7.90
CA GLN A 101 -18.73 -5.69 -7.98
C GLN A 101 -19.64 -6.17 -6.84
N ARG A 102 -19.51 -7.45 -6.44
CA ARG A 102 -20.33 -8.09 -5.41
C ARG A 102 -19.80 -7.82 -4.00
N ASP A 103 -18.49 -7.74 -3.83
CA ASP A 103 -17.86 -7.47 -2.54
C ASP A 103 -17.55 -5.98 -2.39
N LYS A 104 -18.47 -5.26 -1.75
CA LYS A 104 -18.33 -3.82 -1.47
C LYS A 104 -17.15 -3.48 -0.55
N SER A 105 -16.53 -4.47 0.11
CA SER A 105 -15.31 -4.27 0.87
C SER A 105 -14.05 -4.21 -0.01
N LEU A 106 -14.16 -4.46 -1.31
CA LEU A 106 -13.11 -4.27 -2.31
C LEU A 106 -13.32 -2.97 -3.13
N LYS A 107 -14.34 -2.19 -2.70
CA LYS A 107 -15.10 -1.07 -3.29
C LYS A 107 -15.82 -1.34 -4.60
#